data_AF-A0A0F9M749-F1
#
_entry.id   AF-A0A0F9M749-F1
#
_cell.length_a   1.000
_cell.length_b   1.000
_cell.length_c   1.000
_cell.angle_alpha   90.00
_cell.angle_beta   90.00
_cell.angle_gamma   90.00
#
_symmetry.space_group_name_H-M   'P 1'
#
loop_
_entity.id
_entity.type
_entity.pdbx_description
1 polymer ?
#
loop_
_entity_poly.entity_id
_entity_poly.type
_entity_poly.pdbx_seq_one_letter_code
_entity_poly.pdbx_strand_id
1 'polypeptide(L)'
;MEEKINIFGWKGQDKIEVGEDNNNYEVIEHRQEKHSGEIKKNSHIIPKVNVQVVKQIIDQMEQHTTHTSKYLARKLINHYRWHEKEGINEEVFMSALWGGKYRAKYYFPFLYYPLKILEDKRIIYYGGRGQIIRLK
;
A
#
# COMPACT_ATOMS: atom_id res chain seq x y z
N MET A 1 7.52 23.06 -8.07
CA MET A 1 6.05 22.92 -8.20
C MET A 1 5.75 21.45 -8.01
N GLU A 2 5.09 21.10 -6.90
CA GLU A 2 4.69 19.71 -6.63
C GLU A 2 3.47 19.38 -7.49
N GLU A 3 3.60 18.36 -8.33
CA GLU A 3 2.54 17.88 -9.19
C GLU A 3 1.57 17.04 -8.33
N LYS A 4 0.32 17.49 -8.19
CA LYS A 4 -0.72 16.75 -7.46
C LYS A 4 -1.53 15.91 -8.43
N ILE A 5 -1.41 14.58 -8.33
CA ILE A 5 -2.23 13.65 -9.11
C ILE A 5 -3.34 13.09 -8.20
N ASN A 6 -4.56 13.02 -8.73
CA ASN A 6 -5.73 12.52 -8.01
C ASN A 6 -5.89 11.02 -8.32
N ILE A 7 -5.73 10.15 -7.32
CA ILE A 7 -6.01 8.71 -7.47
C ILE A 7 -7.36 8.39 -6.85
N PHE A 8 -8.24 7.77 -7.62
CA PHE A 8 -9.53 7.27 -7.13
C PHE A 8 -9.35 5.91 -6.43
N GLY A 9 -9.78 5.83 -5.18
CA GLY A 9 -9.77 4.64 -4.35
C GLY A 9 -10.82 3.60 -4.72
N TRP A 10 -10.73 2.44 -4.08
CA TRP A 10 -11.62 1.31 -4.32
C TRP A 10 -13.03 1.65 -3.81
N LYS A 11 -14.01 1.77 -4.73
CA LYS A 11 -15.41 2.21 -4.57
C LYS A 11 -15.74 3.67 -4.92
N GLY A 12 -14.85 4.41 -5.59
CA GLY A 12 -15.23 5.69 -6.22
C GLY A 12 -15.68 6.81 -5.26
N GLN A 13 -15.48 6.63 -3.94
CA GLN A 13 -15.82 7.59 -2.88
C GLN A 13 -14.59 8.03 -2.08
N ASP A 14 -13.42 7.48 -2.40
CA ASP A 14 -12.18 7.76 -1.71
C ASP A 14 -11.19 8.38 -2.70
N LYS A 15 -10.61 9.54 -2.36
CA LYS A 15 -9.53 10.17 -3.12
C LYS A 15 -8.25 10.08 -2.30
N ILE A 16 -7.15 9.69 -2.93
CA ILE A 16 -5.83 9.69 -2.30
C ILE A 16 -4.99 10.79 -2.93
N GLU A 17 -4.38 11.62 -2.09
CA GLU A 17 -3.33 12.58 -2.46
C GLU A 17 -2.01 12.12 -1.84
N VAL A 18 -0.91 12.26 -2.59
CA VAL A 18 0.44 11.91 -2.13
C VAL A 18 1.32 13.17 -2.18
N GLY A 19 1.87 13.55 -1.03
CA GLY A 19 2.96 14.52 -0.90
C GLY A 19 4.26 13.80 -0.55
N GLU A 20 5.40 14.47 -0.67
CA GLU A 20 6.68 13.91 -0.23
C GLU A 20 7.64 14.96 0.32
N ASP A 21 8.39 14.57 1.36
CA ASP A 21 9.52 15.32 1.89
C ASP A 21 10.84 14.54 1.64
N ASN A 22 11.94 14.94 2.28
CA ASN A 22 13.23 14.27 2.09
C ASN A 22 13.22 12.79 2.49
N ASN A 23 12.46 12.40 3.53
CA ASN A 23 12.53 11.08 4.16
C ASN A 23 11.22 10.29 4.09
N ASN A 24 10.09 10.95 3.83
CA ASN A 24 8.76 10.37 3.93
C ASN A 24 7.88 10.77 2.75
N TYR A 25 6.83 9.98 2.57
CA TYR A 25 5.64 10.35 1.84
C TYR A 25 4.53 10.69 2.83
N GLU A 26 3.73 11.69 2.51
CA GLU A 26 2.45 11.94 3.17
C GLU A 26 1.34 11.42 2.27
N VAL A 27 0.47 10.55 2.80
CA VAL A 27 -0.69 10.03 2.08
C VAL A 27 -1.96 10.56 2.76
N ILE A 28 -2.73 11.35 2.03
CA ILE A 28 -3.99 11.93 2.51
C ILE A 28 -5.15 11.18 1.88
N GLU A 29 -5.90 10.46 2.70
CA GLU A 29 -7.15 9.80 2.30
C GLU A 29 -8.33 10.72 2.55
N HIS A 30 -9.08 11.01 1.50
CA HIS A 30 -10.36 11.72 1.57
C HIS A 30 -11.46 10.68 1.50
N ARG A 31 -12.15 10.45 2.62
CA ARG A 31 -13.24 9.48 2.70
C ARG A 31 -14.56 10.20 2.87
N GLN A 32 -15.47 9.99 1.93
CA GLN A 32 -16.83 10.49 2.08
C GLN A 32 -17.61 9.59 3.04
N GLU A 33 -18.15 10.18 4.10
CA GLU A 33 -19.07 9.52 5.00
C GLU A 33 -20.42 9.29 4.30
N LYS A 34 -20.88 8.04 4.30
CA LYS A 34 -22.06 7.62 3.51
C LYS A 34 -23.37 8.29 3.96
N HIS A 35 -23.50 8.63 5.23
CA HIS A 35 -24.73 9.14 5.80
C HIS A 35 -24.79 10.67 5.81
N SER A 36 -23.68 11.34 6.14
CA SER A 36 -23.61 12.80 6.21
C SER A 36 -23.16 13.45 4.90
N GLY A 37 -22.52 12.69 4.01
CA GLY A 37 -21.85 13.22 2.83
C GLY A 37 -20.55 13.98 3.15
N GLU A 38 -20.17 14.07 4.42
CA GLU A 38 -18.99 14.81 4.89
C GLU A 38 -17.70 14.13 4.40
N ILE A 39 -16.72 14.93 3.98
CA ILE A 39 -15.41 14.42 3.59
C ILE A 39 -14.48 14.48 4.81
N LYS A 40 -14.17 13.30 5.36
CA LYS A 40 -13.16 13.15 6.41
C LYS A 40 -11.80 12.94 5.77
N LYS A 41 -10.79 13.66 6.26
CA LYS A 41 -9.40 13.53 5.81
C LYS A 41 -8.59 12.81 6.88
N ASN A 42 -7.85 11.78 6.47
CA ASN A 42 -6.87 11.12 7.30
C ASN A 42 -5.50 11.22 6.62
N SER A 43 -4.48 11.67 7.36
CA SER A 43 -3.11 11.73 6.87
C SER A 43 -2.29 10.58 7.46
N HIS A 44 -1.43 9.98 6.63
CA HIS A 44 -0.54 8.89 6.99
C HIS A 44 0.88 9.21 6.52
N ILE A 45 1.86 9.11 7.43
CA ILE A 45 3.28 9.32 7.12
C ILE A 45 3.94 7.97 6.85
N ILE A 46 4.50 7.83 5.65
CA ILE A 46 5.11 6.58 5.16
C ILE A 46 6.59 6.80 4.86
N PRO A 47 7.51 6.15 5.57
CA PRO A 47 8.93 6.25 5.29
C PRO A 47 9.28 5.84 3.86
N LYS A 48 10.16 6.60 3.18
CA LYS A 48 10.60 6.32 1.81
C LYS A 48 11.21 4.92 1.68
N VAL A 49 11.88 4.43 2.72
CA VAL A 49 12.44 3.08 2.77
C VAL A 49 11.38 1.99 2.59
N ASN A 50 10.16 2.17 3.12
CA ASN A 50 9.09 1.20 2.93
C ASN A 50 8.67 1.11 1.47
N VAL A 51 8.54 2.26 0.81
CA VAL A 51 8.21 2.36 -0.62
C VAL A 51 9.33 1.78 -1.48
N GLN A 52 10.59 2.06 -1.12
CA GLN A 52 11.76 1.53 -1.82
C GLN A 52 11.82 0.00 -1.76
N VAL A 53 11.59 -0.60 -0.59
CA VAL A 53 11.58 -2.07 -0.44
C VAL A 53 10.45 -2.69 -1.27
N VAL A 54 9.25 -2.11 -1.25
CA VAL A 54 8.14 -2.58 -2.09
C VAL A 54 8.49 -2.47 -3.57
N LYS A 55 9.09 -1.35 -3.99
CA LYS A 55 9.55 -1.15 -5.37
C LYS A 55 10.59 -2.19 -5.77
N GLN A 56 11.58 -2.49 -4.92
CA GLN A 56 12.60 -3.49 -5.20
C GLN A 56 12.01 -4.88 -5.45
N ILE A 57 10.97 -5.27 -4.71
CA ILE A 57 10.27 -6.54 -4.95
C ILE A 57 9.48 -6.49 -6.26
N ILE A 58 8.83 -5.35 -6.56
CA ILE A 58 8.11 -5.14 -7.81
C ILE A 58 9.06 -5.17 -9.02
N ASP A 59 10.27 -4.61 -8.90
CA ASP A 59 11.26 -4.61 -9.98
C ASP A 59 11.71 -6.02 -10.39
N GLN A 60 11.51 -7.02 -9.51
CA GLN A 60 11.73 -8.45 -9.78
C GLN A 60 10.53 -9.13 -10.46
N MET A 61 9.37 -8.48 -10.49
CA MET A 61 8.18 -8.98 -11.17
C MET A 61 8.28 -8.69 -12.68
N GLU A 62 7.72 -9.59 -13.48
CA GLU A 62 7.62 -9.41 -14.92
C GLU A 62 6.70 -8.22 -15.24
N GLN A 63 7.14 -7.36 -16.16
CA GLN A 63 6.35 -6.22 -16.60
C GLN A 63 5.07 -6.68 -17.31
N HIS A 64 3.97 -5.97 -17.10
CA HIS A 64 2.65 -6.26 -17.69
C HIS A 64 2.02 -7.62 -17.30
N THR A 65 2.64 -8.36 -16.38
CA THR A 65 2.06 -9.56 -15.78
C THR A 65 1.26 -9.21 -14.53
N THR A 66 0.13 -9.90 -14.33
CA THR A 66 -0.72 -9.70 -13.13
C THR A 66 -0.22 -10.54 -11.97
N HIS A 67 0.08 -9.88 -10.85
CA HIS A 67 0.38 -10.51 -9.58
C HIS A 67 -0.66 -10.12 -8.52
N THR A 68 -0.71 -10.87 -7.42
CA THR A 68 -1.62 -10.56 -6.31
C THR A 68 -0.87 -9.90 -5.16
N SER A 69 -1.58 -9.05 -4.41
CA SER A 69 -1.08 -8.48 -3.15
C SER A 69 -0.64 -9.53 -2.14
N LYS A 70 -1.18 -10.76 -2.20
CA LYS A 70 -0.72 -11.90 -1.38
C LYS A 70 0.71 -12.32 -1.70
N TYR A 71 1.09 -12.32 -2.99
CA TYR A 71 2.47 -12.60 -3.41
C TYR A 71 3.44 -11.58 -2.80
N LEU A 72 3.14 -10.29 -2.95
CA LEU A 72 3.97 -9.21 -2.42
C LEU A 72 4.03 -9.21 -0.89
N ALA A 73 2.89 -9.43 -0.23
CA ALA A 73 2.83 -9.54 1.22
C ALA A 73 3.72 -10.67 1.76
N ARG A 74 3.76 -11.82 1.08
CA ARG A 74 4.63 -12.94 1.48
C ARG A 74 6.11 -12.58 1.35
N LYS A 75 6.48 -11.90 0.26
CA LYS A 75 7.85 -11.37 0.07
C LYS A 75 8.23 -10.40 1.18
N LEU A 76 7.32 -9.51 1.60
CA LEU A 76 7.56 -8.56 2.69
C LEU A 76 7.64 -9.24 4.06
N ILE A 77 6.77 -10.20 4.35
CA ILE A 77 6.80 -11.00 5.58
C ILE A 77 8.18 -11.64 5.74
N ASN A 78 8.73 -12.21 4.66
CA ASN A 78 10.02 -12.88 4.67
C ASN A 78 11.18 -11.89 4.73
N HIS A 79 11.10 -10.76 4.02
CA HIS A 79 12.10 -9.69 4.07
C HIS A 79 12.27 -9.13 5.48
N TYR A 80 11.17 -8.82 6.16
CA TYR A 80 11.20 -8.21 7.50
C TYR A 80 11.12 -9.20 8.66
N ARG A 81 10.90 -10.48 8.36
CA ARG A 81 10.67 -11.56 9.35
C ARG A 81 9.58 -11.19 10.37
N TRP A 82 8.46 -10.64 9.89
CA TRP A 82 7.38 -10.18 10.79
C TRP A 82 6.77 -11.31 11.61
N HIS A 83 6.64 -12.49 10.99
CA HIS A 83 6.08 -13.66 11.67
C HIS A 83 6.96 -14.13 12.84
N GLU A 84 8.29 -14.12 12.68
CA GLU A 84 9.25 -14.43 13.76
C GLU A 84 9.15 -13.42 14.89
N LYS A 85 9.08 -12.12 14.57
CA LYS A 85 8.97 -11.04 15.56
C LYS A 85 7.71 -11.13 16.41
N GLU A 86 6.62 -11.61 15.82
CA GLU A 86 5.35 -11.82 16.52
C GLU A 86 5.22 -13.24 17.11
N GLY A 87 6.25 -14.09 16.96
CA GLY A 87 6.25 -15.46 17.50
C GLY A 87 5.19 -16.38 16.88
N ILE A 88 4.79 -16.14 15.64
CA ILE A 88 3.76 -16.93 14.95
C ILE A 88 4.26 -17.53 13.63
N ASN A 89 3.64 -18.64 13.22
CA ASN A 89 3.94 -19.30 11.95
C ASN A 89 3.60 -18.39 10.75
N GLU A 90 4.38 -18.49 9.67
CA GLU A 90 4.21 -17.67 8.45
C GLU A 90 2.78 -17.75 7.90
N GLU A 91 2.18 -18.93 7.77
CA GLU A 91 0.82 -19.09 7.20
C GLU A 91 -0.26 -18.48 8.10
N VAL A 92 -0.07 -18.57 9.41
CA VAL A 92 -0.97 -17.96 10.40
C VAL A 92 -0.85 -16.45 10.34
N PHE A 93 0.38 -15.92 10.27
CA PHE A 93 0.62 -14.50 10.09
C PHE A 93 0.01 -14.00 8.77
N MET A 94 0.21 -14.76 7.69
CA MET A 94 -0.34 -14.49 6.38
C MET A 94 -1.86 -14.37 6.44
N SER A 95 -2.55 -15.29 7.10
CA SER A 95 -4.01 -15.20 7.23
C SER A 95 -4.46 -13.99 8.06
N ALA A 96 -3.72 -13.67 9.12
CA ALA A 96 -4.05 -12.60 10.03
C ALA A 96 -3.70 -11.18 9.52
N LEU A 97 -2.80 -11.05 8.55
CA LEU A 97 -2.37 -9.76 8.00
C LEU A 97 -3.51 -8.95 7.35
N TRP A 98 -4.59 -9.60 6.92
CA TRP A 98 -5.78 -8.96 6.33
C TRP A 98 -6.81 -8.50 7.37
N GLY A 99 -6.59 -8.76 8.66
CA GLY A 99 -7.53 -8.49 9.74
C GLY A 99 -6.92 -7.84 10.99
N GLY A 100 -7.75 -7.11 11.73
CA GLY A 100 -7.45 -6.63 13.09
C GLY A 100 -6.12 -5.86 13.23
N LYS A 101 -5.39 -6.17 14.31
CA LYS A 101 -4.17 -5.45 14.72
C LYS A 101 -3.02 -5.51 13.71
N TYR A 102 -2.82 -6.65 13.04
CA TYR A 102 -1.71 -6.81 12.10
C TYR A 102 -1.94 -6.06 10.80
N ARG A 103 -3.21 -5.87 10.41
CA ARG A 103 -3.54 -5.03 9.28
C ARG A 103 -3.13 -3.57 9.54
N ALA A 104 -3.48 -3.03 10.71
CA ALA A 104 -3.07 -1.69 11.12
C ALA A 104 -1.54 -1.55 11.23
N LYS A 105 -0.89 -2.53 11.86
CA LYS A 105 0.56 -2.48 12.18
C LYS A 105 1.46 -2.72 10.96
N TYR A 106 1.08 -3.64 10.06
CA TYR A 106 1.97 -4.11 8.98
C TYR A 106 1.39 -3.85 7.59
N TYR A 107 0.12 -4.23 7.35
CA TYR A 107 -0.45 -4.14 6.01
C TYR A 107 -0.53 -2.70 5.51
N PHE A 108 -1.10 -1.78 6.29
CA PHE A 108 -1.25 -0.40 5.83
C PHE A 108 0.09 0.32 5.59
N PRO A 109 1.02 0.34 6.57
CA PRO A 109 2.25 1.14 6.44
C PRO A 109 3.31 0.56 5.50
N PHE A 110 3.32 -0.77 5.31
CA PHE A 110 4.37 -1.46 4.57
C PHE A 110 3.91 -2.06 3.24
N LEU A 111 2.60 -2.10 2.97
CA LEU A 111 2.06 -2.65 1.73
C LEU A 111 1.06 -1.71 1.06
N TYR A 112 -0.07 -1.40 1.69
CA TYR A 112 -1.15 -0.65 1.05
C TYR A 112 -0.75 0.76 0.62
N TYR A 113 -0.24 1.58 1.55
CA TYR A 113 0.17 2.94 1.19
C TYR A 113 1.39 2.99 0.27
N PRO A 114 2.44 2.16 0.46
CA PRO A 114 3.49 2.02 -0.54
C PRO A 114 2.97 1.69 -1.94
N LEU A 115 2.00 0.79 -2.08
CA LEU A 115 1.38 0.50 -3.38
C LEU A 115 0.65 1.72 -3.95
N LYS A 116 -0.08 2.49 -3.13
CA LYS A 116 -0.74 3.72 -3.58
C LYS A 116 0.23 4.81 -4.02
N ILE A 117 1.37 4.93 -3.34
CA ILE A 117 2.45 5.85 -3.74
C ILE A 117 3.08 5.40 -5.07
N LEU A 118 3.29 4.10 -5.27
CA LEU A 118 3.84 3.59 -6.55
C LEU A 118 2.82 3.67 -7.70
N GLU A 119 1.54 3.54 -7.41
CA GLU A 119 0.44 3.79 -8.35
C GLU A 119 0.41 5.27 -8.77
N ASP A 120 0.55 6.20 -7.81
CA ASP A 120 0.66 7.64 -8.07
C ASP A 120 1.79 7.97 -9.05
N LYS A 121 2.96 7.37 -8.78
CA LYS A 121 4.18 7.51 -9.60
C LYS A 121 4.13 6.76 -10.93
N ARG A 122 2.99 6.13 -11.26
CA ARG A 122 2.77 5.35 -12.50
C ARG A 122 3.82 4.25 -12.71
N ILE A 123 4.27 3.64 -11.62
CA ILE A 123 5.18 2.48 -11.64
C ILE A 123 4.36 1.19 -11.71
N ILE A 124 3.19 1.17 -11.06
CA ILE A 124 2.27 0.04 -11.08
C ILE A 124 0.84 0.50 -11.40
N TYR A 125 0.00 -0.47 -11.75
CA TYR A 125 -1.45 -0.38 -11.60
C TYR A 125 -1.88 -1.24 -10.41
N TYR A 126 -2.68 -0.69 -9.48
CA TYR A 126 -3.19 -1.41 -8.32
C TYR A 126 -4.72 -1.53 -8.38
N GLY A 127 -5.16 -2.66 -8.96
CA GLY A 127 -6.55 -2.94 -9.27
C GLY A 127 -7.33 -3.63 -8.14
N GLY A 128 -8.59 -3.94 -8.45
CA GLY A 128 -9.48 -4.61 -7.51
C GLY A 128 -9.06 -6.02 -7.13
N ARG A 129 -9.52 -6.46 -5.94
CA ARG A 129 -9.12 -7.72 -5.30
C ARG A 129 -7.60 -7.82 -5.05
N GLY A 130 -6.91 -6.68 -5.04
CA GLY A 130 -5.48 -6.58 -4.78
C GLY A 130 -4.61 -7.05 -5.94
N GLN A 131 -5.05 -6.83 -7.19
CA GLN A 131 -4.23 -7.07 -8.38
C GLN A 131 -3.15 -6.01 -8.51
N ILE A 132 -1.94 -6.42 -8.85
CA ILE A 132 -0.78 -5.54 -9.05
C ILE A 132 -0.20 -5.86 -10.43
N ILE A 133 -0.05 -4.85 -11.27
CA ILE A 133 0.61 -4.96 -12.58
C ILE A 133 1.75 -3.95 -12.60
N ARG A 134 2.97 -4.42 -12.88
CA ARG A 134 4.13 -3.54 -13.08
C ARG A 134 4.04 -2.87 -14.45
N LEU A 135 4.23 -1.55 -14.49
CA LEU A 135 4.18 -0.73 -15.70
C LEU A 135 5.56 -0.24 -16.16
N LYS A 136 6.51 -0.07 -15.22
CA LYS A 136 7.89 0.38 -15.46
C LYS A 136 8.84 -0.48 -14.64
#